data_AF-A0A8J5TFX2-F1
#
_entry.id   AF-A0A8J5TFX2-F1
#
_cell.length_a   1.000
_cell.length_b   1.000
_cell.length_c   1.000
_cell.angle_alpha   90.00
_cell.angle_beta   90.00
_cell.angle_gamma   90.00
#
_symmetry.space_group_name_H-M   'P 1'
#
loop_
_entity.id
_entity.type
_entity.pdbx_description
1 polymer ?
#
loop_
_entity_poly.entity_id
_entity_poly.type
_entity_poly.pdbx_seq_one_letter_code
_entity_poly.pdbx_strand_id
1 'polypeptide(L)'
;DAFDILGFARQEVEDVYKITAAVMHFGNMKFKQRGREEQAEPDGTEVGNIVGKLLGADGTDLYRNIAKPKIKVGAEFVAKGMNLSQCSYSVGALAKGLFDRVFKWLVTKCNKILETGLKRATFIGVLDIAGFEIFDHNGFEQICINFCNEKLQQFFNHHMFVLEQEEYKREGINWVFVDFGMDLQACIELFEK
;
A
#
# COMPACT_ATOMS: atom_id res chain seq x y z
N ASP A 1 -24.50 -2.88 3.86
CA ASP A 1 -24.80 -1.55 4.45
C ASP A 1 -24.03 -0.42 3.79
N ALA A 2 -22.75 -0.17 4.10
CA ALA A 2 -22.02 0.99 3.53
C ALA A 2 -21.88 0.92 1.99
N PHE A 3 -21.59 -0.26 1.43
CA PHE A 3 -21.53 -0.46 -0.01
C PHE A 3 -22.87 -0.18 -0.70
N ASP A 4 -23.98 -0.58 -0.08
CA ASP A 4 -25.33 -0.37 -0.62
C ASP A 4 -25.69 1.12 -0.60
N ILE A 5 -25.34 1.84 0.47
CA ILE A 5 -25.53 3.29 0.58
C ILE A 5 -24.74 4.04 -0.49
N LEU A 6 -23.52 3.60 -0.79
CA LEU A 6 -22.69 4.19 -1.84
C LEU A 6 -23.11 3.74 -3.25
N GLY A 7 -24.10 2.86 -3.38
CA GLY A 7 -24.64 2.44 -4.68
C GLY A 7 -23.75 1.48 -5.46
N PHE A 8 -22.89 0.71 -4.78
CA PHE A 8 -22.11 -0.34 -5.44
C PHE A 8 -23.04 -1.42 -5.99
N ALA A 9 -22.75 -1.93 -7.18
CA ALA A 9 -23.50 -3.07 -7.70
C ALA A 9 -23.21 -4.31 -6.86
N ARG A 10 -24.21 -5.18 -6.66
CA ARG A 10 -24.05 -6.42 -5.89
C ARG A 10 -22.86 -7.26 -6.39
N GLN A 11 -22.68 -7.36 -7.71
CA GLN A 11 -21.56 -8.09 -8.31
C GLN A 11 -20.20 -7.48 -7.94
N GLU A 12 -20.11 -6.14 -7.92
CA GLU A 12 -18.88 -5.44 -7.54
C GLU A 12 -18.51 -5.73 -6.08
N VAL A 13 -19.49 -5.73 -5.18
CA VAL A 13 -19.29 -6.06 -3.76
C VAL A 13 -18.84 -7.50 -3.60
N GLU A 14 -19.50 -8.44 -4.29
CA GLU A 14 -19.11 -9.86 -4.28
C GLU A 14 -17.70 -10.06 -4.82
N ASP A 15 -17.29 -9.32 -5.85
CA ASP A 15 -15.94 -9.44 -6.43
C ASP A 15 -14.86 -8.83 -5.52
N VAL A 16 -15.16 -7.73 -4.82
CA VAL A 16 -14.29 -7.20 -3.76
C VAL A 16 -14.09 -8.27 -2.68
N TYR A 17 -15.17 -8.91 -2.21
CA TYR A 17 -15.07 -9.98 -1.22
C TYR A 17 -14.28 -11.19 -1.70
N LYS A 18 -14.47 -11.61 -2.97
CA LYS A 18 -13.67 -12.69 -3.56
C LYS A 18 -12.18 -12.36 -3.57
N ILE A 19 -11.81 -11.14 -3.98
CA ILE A 19 -10.41 -10.70 -4.01
C ILE A 19 -9.83 -10.64 -2.60
N THR A 20 -10.55 -10.07 -1.63
CA THR A 20 -10.11 -10.00 -0.22
C THR A 20 -9.96 -11.40 0.38
N ALA A 21 -10.91 -12.31 0.13
CA ALA A 21 -10.80 -13.70 0.56
C ALA A 21 -9.60 -14.42 -0.10
N ALA A 22 -9.34 -14.17 -1.39
CA ALA A 22 -8.18 -14.72 -2.08
C ALA A 22 -6.87 -14.26 -1.43
N VAL A 23 -6.76 -12.99 -1.03
CA VAL A 23 -5.60 -12.46 -0.27
C VAL A 23 -5.38 -13.25 1.03
N MET A 24 -6.45 -13.57 1.77
CA MET A 24 -6.34 -14.40 2.98
C MET A 24 -5.87 -15.82 2.64
N HIS A 25 -6.38 -16.42 1.57
CA HIS A 25 -5.99 -17.75 1.15
C HIS A 25 -4.55 -17.82 0.61
N PHE A 26 -4.03 -16.77 -0.03
CA PHE A 26 -2.63 -16.70 -0.44
C PHE A 26 -1.68 -16.97 0.74
N GLY A 27 -1.96 -16.43 1.93
CA GLY A 27 -1.16 -16.67 3.14
C GLY A 27 -1.07 -18.13 3.57
N ASN A 28 -1.97 -18.99 3.09
CA ASN A 28 -2.00 -20.42 3.39
C ASN A 28 -1.35 -21.29 2.30
N MET A 29 -0.85 -20.71 1.21
CA MET A 29 -0.17 -21.48 0.16
C MET A 29 1.18 -21.99 0.66
N LYS A 30 1.36 -23.31 0.65
CA LYS A 30 2.58 -23.96 1.12
C LYS A 30 3.42 -24.50 -0.02
N PHE A 31 4.73 -24.44 0.19
CA PHE A 31 5.75 -24.96 -0.69
C PHE A 31 6.74 -25.76 0.15
N LYS A 32 7.41 -26.73 -0.48
CA LYS A 32 8.44 -27.56 0.16
C LYS A 32 9.62 -27.75 -0.76
N GLN A 33 10.73 -28.13 -0.16
CA GLN A 33 11.97 -28.47 -0.86
C GLN A 33 12.20 -29.98 -0.72
N ARG A 34 12.52 -30.68 -1.81
CA ARG A 34 12.82 -32.13 -1.78
C ARG A 34 14.32 -32.38 -1.71
N GLY A 35 14.78 -32.99 -0.62
CA GLY A 35 16.14 -33.47 -0.48
C GLY A 35 17.18 -32.36 -0.61
N ARG A 36 18.09 -32.50 -1.59
CA ARG A 36 19.17 -31.52 -1.87
C ARG A 36 18.84 -30.58 -3.04
N GLU A 37 17.64 -30.65 -3.63
CA GLU A 37 17.25 -29.75 -4.71
C GLU A 37 17.00 -28.35 -4.16
N GLU A 38 17.54 -27.29 -4.76
CA GLU A 38 17.25 -25.91 -4.32
C GLU A 38 15.85 -25.41 -4.71
N GLN A 39 15.21 -26.07 -5.68
CA GLN A 39 13.91 -25.65 -6.20
C GLN A 39 12.77 -26.10 -5.27
N ALA A 40 11.82 -25.20 -5.06
CA ALA A 40 10.60 -25.49 -4.32
C ALA A 40 9.54 -26.12 -5.23
N GLU A 41 8.72 -26.98 -4.64
CA GLU A 41 7.52 -27.54 -5.22
C GLU A 41 6.29 -27.26 -4.33
N PRO A 42 5.07 -27.27 -4.88
CA PRO A 42 3.86 -27.13 -4.09
C PRO A 42 3.74 -28.20 -3.00
N ASP A 43 3.33 -27.79 -1.79
CA ASP A 43 3.00 -28.70 -0.71
C ASP A 43 1.48 -28.74 -0.51
N GLY A 44 0.81 -29.52 -1.35
CA GLY A 44 -0.65 -29.51 -1.48
C GLY A 44 -1.14 -28.51 -2.53
N THR A 45 -2.38 -28.69 -2.99
CA THR A 45 -2.98 -27.87 -4.05
C THR A 45 -4.35 -27.30 -3.69
N GLU A 46 -4.93 -27.66 -2.53
CA GLU A 46 -6.30 -27.25 -2.18
C GLU A 46 -6.44 -25.73 -2.11
N VAL A 47 -5.46 -25.06 -1.50
CA VAL A 47 -5.47 -23.59 -1.35
C VAL A 47 -5.40 -22.89 -2.70
N GLY A 48 -4.53 -23.35 -3.61
CA GLY A 48 -4.44 -22.79 -4.95
C GLY A 48 -5.72 -22.98 -5.76
N ASN A 49 -6.45 -24.09 -5.57
CA ASN A 49 -7.75 -24.29 -6.22
C ASN A 49 -8.81 -23.31 -5.70
N ILE A 50 -8.80 -23.01 -4.39
CA ILE A 50 -9.68 -21.99 -3.81
C ILE A 50 -9.34 -20.60 -4.37
N VAL A 51 -8.07 -20.22 -4.35
CA VAL A 51 -7.60 -18.93 -4.90
C VAL A 51 -7.95 -18.83 -6.40
N GLY A 52 -7.69 -19.88 -7.16
CA GLY A 52 -8.02 -19.97 -8.57
C GLY A 52 -9.52 -19.77 -8.83
N LYS A 53 -10.39 -20.46 -8.07
CA LYS A 53 -11.84 -20.28 -8.18
C LYS A 53 -12.28 -18.85 -7.86
N LEU A 54 -11.71 -18.21 -6.84
CA LEU A 54 -12.06 -16.85 -6.44
C LEU A 54 -11.62 -15.80 -7.48
N LEU A 55 -10.45 -16.01 -8.11
CA LEU A 55 -9.86 -15.08 -9.08
C LEU A 55 -10.15 -15.43 -10.55
N GLY A 56 -10.85 -16.53 -10.82
CA GLY A 56 -11.10 -17.02 -12.18
C GLY A 56 -9.84 -17.54 -12.89
N ALA A 57 -8.89 -18.12 -12.14
CA ALA A 57 -7.64 -18.68 -12.64
C ALA A 57 -7.54 -20.19 -12.34
N ASP A 58 -6.66 -20.90 -13.04
CA ASP A 58 -6.36 -22.29 -12.71
C ASP A 58 -5.38 -22.39 -11.54
N GLY A 59 -5.74 -23.18 -10.51
CA GLY A 59 -4.95 -23.32 -9.30
C GLY A 59 -3.61 -24.04 -9.52
N THR A 60 -3.55 -24.98 -10.47
CA THR A 60 -2.32 -25.70 -10.81
C THR A 60 -1.34 -24.76 -11.51
N ASP A 61 -1.85 -23.96 -12.44
CA ASP A 61 -1.10 -22.92 -13.14
C ASP A 61 -0.57 -21.87 -12.17
N LEU A 62 -1.35 -21.47 -11.17
CA LEU A 62 -0.92 -20.53 -10.13
C LEU A 62 0.32 -21.07 -9.39
N TYR A 63 0.27 -22.30 -8.89
CA TYR A 63 1.40 -22.93 -8.20
C TYR A 63 2.63 -23.07 -9.12
N ARG A 64 2.41 -23.50 -10.36
CA ARG A 64 3.49 -23.64 -11.35
C ARG A 64 4.15 -22.30 -11.64
N ASN A 65 3.37 -21.24 -11.81
CA ASN A 65 3.89 -19.91 -12.14
C ASN A 65 4.61 -19.25 -10.97
N ILE A 66 4.28 -19.61 -9.71
CA ILE A 66 5.03 -19.17 -8.52
C ILE A 66 6.35 -19.93 -8.37
N ALA A 67 6.34 -21.26 -8.50
CA ALA A 67 7.53 -22.08 -8.33
C ALA A 67 8.49 -22.04 -9.52
N LYS A 68 7.96 -21.89 -10.74
CA LYS A 68 8.70 -21.89 -12.01
C LYS A 68 8.22 -20.77 -12.94
N PRO A 69 8.34 -19.49 -12.55
CA PRO A 69 7.98 -18.36 -13.40
C PRO A 69 8.77 -18.36 -14.71
N LYS A 70 8.14 -17.88 -15.78
CA LYS A 70 8.81 -17.57 -17.05
C LYS A 70 9.35 -16.15 -17.00
N ILE A 71 10.66 -16.01 -17.13
CA ILE A 71 11.35 -14.71 -17.13
C ILE A 71 11.74 -14.37 -18.56
N LYS A 72 11.46 -13.14 -18.97
CA LYS A 72 11.87 -12.63 -20.27
C LYS A 72 13.35 -12.24 -20.23
N VAL A 73 14.17 -12.85 -21.07
CA VAL A 73 15.60 -12.56 -21.23
C VAL A 73 15.82 -12.18 -22.69
N GLY A 74 16.00 -10.89 -22.96
CA GLY A 74 16.02 -10.36 -24.32
C GLY A 74 14.68 -10.59 -25.03
N ALA A 75 14.70 -11.38 -26.11
CA ALA A 75 13.52 -11.73 -26.90
C ALA A 75 12.81 -13.03 -26.45
N GLU A 76 13.46 -13.85 -25.60
CA GLU A 76 12.98 -15.19 -25.25
C GLU A 76 12.44 -15.27 -23.82
N PHE A 77 11.63 -16.29 -23.54
CA PHE A 77 11.14 -16.61 -22.20
C PHE A 77 11.80 -17.89 -21.69
N VAL A 78 12.45 -17.81 -20.54
CA VAL A 78 13.13 -18.93 -19.89
C VAL A 78 12.43 -19.24 -18.56
N ALA A 79 12.17 -20.52 -18.29
CA ALA A 79 11.63 -20.93 -17.00
C ALA A 79 12.74 -20.89 -15.93
N LYS A 80 12.50 -20.19 -14.82
CA LYS A 80 13.42 -20.13 -13.68
C LYS A 80 12.79 -20.83 -12.49
N GLY A 81 13.47 -21.84 -11.94
CA GLY A 81 13.07 -22.45 -10.67
C GLY A 81 13.35 -21.51 -9.49
N MET A 82 12.39 -21.41 -8.57
CA MET A 82 12.48 -20.59 -7.36
C MET A 82 12.71 -21.49 -6.14
N ASN A 83 13.45 -21.00 -5.15
CA ASN A 83 13.62 -21.68 -3.88
C ASN A 83 12.46 -21.37 -2.91
N LEU A 84 12.46 -22.00 -1.73
CA LEU A 84 11.36 -21.89 -0.77
C LEU A 84 11.11 -20.44 -0.31
N SER A 85 12.15 -19.71 0.05
CA SER A 85 12.02 -18.32 0.51
C SER A 85 11.52 -17.40 -0.59
N GLN A 86 11.98 -17.61 -1.83
CA GLN A 86 11.51 -16.88 -3.01
C GLN A 86 10.03 -17.14 -3.29
N CYS A 87 9.56 -18.39 -3.23
CA CYS A 87 8.14 -18.71 -3.38
C CYS A 87 7.28 -18.02 -2.30
N SER A 88 7.69 -18.11 -1.03
CA SER A 88 6.98 -17.45 0.08
C SER A 88 6.94 -15.94 -0.09
N TYR A 89 8.05 -15.32 -0.53
CA TYR A 89 8.09 -13.90 -0.82
C TYR A 89 7.15 -13.53 -1.99
N SER A 90 7.16 -14.30 -3.08
CA SER A 90 6.28 -14.08 -4.23
C SER A 90 4.80 -14.19 -3.86
N VAL A 91 4.41 -15.14 -3.02
CA VAL A 91 3.05 -15.26 -2.48
C VAL A 91 2.66 -14.00 -1.71
N GLY A 92 3.51 -13.55 -0.79
CA GLY A 92 3.28 -12.32 -0.03
C GLY A 92 3.17 -11.10 -0.93
N ALA A 93 4.02 -10.99 -1.95
CA ALA A 93 4.00 -9.90 -2.92
C ALA A 93 2.73 -9.90 -3.77
N LEU A 94 2.24 -11.07 -4.21
CA LEU A 94 0.98 -11.21 -4.93
C LEU A 94 -0.21 -10.77 -4.05
N ALA A 95 -0.24 -11.22 -2.80
CA ALA A 95 -1.27 -10.86 -1.83
C ALA A 95 -1.31 -9.34 -1.59
N LYS A 96 -0.15 -8.73 -1.28
CA LYS A 96 -0.02 -7.27 -1.11
C LYS A 96 -0.45 -6.52 -2.37
N GLY A 97 -0.02 -6.99 -3.55
CA GLY A 97 -0.33 -6.36 -4.82
C GLY A 97 -1.80 -6.42 -5.21
N LEU A 98 -2.51 -7.50 -4.87
CA LEU A 98 -3.95 -7.62 -5.07
C LEU A 98 -4.71 -6.67 -4.14
N PHE A 99 -4.34 -6.64 -2.85
CA PHE A 99 -4.97 -5.77 -1.87
C PHE A 99 -4.79 -4.29 -2.21
N ASP A 100 -3.57 -3.87 -2.58
CA ASP A 100 -3.30 -2.49 -3.02
C ASP A 100 -4.17 -2.07 -4.21
N ARG A 101 -4.32 -2.95 -5.22
CA ARG A 101 -5.12 -2.66 -6.41
C ARG A 101 -6.61 -2.57 -6.12
N VAL A 102 -7.16 -3.48 -5.30
CA VAL A 102 -8.59 -3.41 -4.95
C VAL A 102 -8.88 -2.19 -4.08
N PHE A 103 -7.98 -1.83 -3.16
CA PHE A 103 -8.11 -0.62 -2.35
C PHE A 103 -8.08 0.66 -3.21
N LYS A 104 -7.12 0.79 -4.12
CA LYS A 104 -7.07 1.92 -5.07
C LYS A 104 -8.30 1.99 -5.97
N TRP A 105 -8.81 0.85 -6.40
CA TRP A 105 -10.05 0.77 -7.17
C TRP A 105 -11.26 1.24 -6.35
N LEU A 106 -11.37 0.83 -5.08
CA LEU A 106 -12.42 1.29 -4.16
C LEU A 106 -12.38 2.81 -4.00
N VAL A 107 -11.21 3.39 -3.75
CA VAL A 107 -11.02 4.85 -3.66
C VAL A 107 -11.46 5.54 -4.94
N THR A 108 -11.05 5.01 -6.10
CA THR A 108 -11.44 5.55 -7.41
C THR A 108 -12.96 5.49 -7.62
N LYS A 109 -13.61 4.41 -7.19
CA LYS A 109 -15.07 4.26 -7.27
C LYS A 109 -15.79 5.24 -6.35
N CYS A 110 -15.39 5.35 -5.09
CA CYS A 110 -15.94 6.33 -4.15
C CYS A 110 -15.79 7.76 -4.70
N ASN A 111 -14.63 8.12 -5.24
CA ASN A 111 -14.40 9.44 -5.83
C ASN A 111 -15.35 9.74 -7.00
N LYS A 112 -15.61 8.76 -7.87
CA LYS A 112 -16.56 8.90 -8.97
C LYS A 112 -18.01 9.05 -8.49
N ILE A 113 -18.40 8.31 -7.45
CA ILE A 113 -19.75 8.39 -6.86
C ILE A 113 -19.97 9.76 -6.21
N LEU A 114 -18.94 10.31 -5.55
CA LEU A 114 -18.99 11.60 -4.87
C LEU A 114 -18.73 12.80 -5.80
N GLU A 115 -18.42 12.56 -7.07
CA GLU A 115 -18.20 13.61 -8.06
C GLU A 115 -19.55 14.19 -8.51
N THR A 116 -19.72 15.51 -8.34
CA THR A 116 -20.98 16.20 -8.62
C THR A 116 -21.04 16.83 -10.02
N GLY A 117 -19.94 16.76 -10.80
CA GLY A 117 -19.83 17.39 -12.12
C GLY A 117 -19.80 18.93 -12.12
N LEU A 118 -19.86 19.57 -10.95
CA LEU A 118 -19.81 21.03 -10.81
C LEU A 118 -18.35 21.51 -10.85
N LYS A 119 -18.12 22.67 -11.51
CA LYS A 119 -16.82 23.35 -11.45
C LYS A 119 -16.50 23.72 -10.00
N ARG A 120 -15.41 23.16 -9.47
CA ARG A 120 -14.88 23.49 -8.14
C ARG A 120 -13.90 24.65 -8.29
N ALA A 121 -14.20 25.79 -7.64
CA ALA A 121 -13.29 26.94 -7.59
C ALA A 121 -12.38 26.90 -6.36
N THR A 122 -12.87 26.34 -5.25
CA THR A 122 -12.16 26.22 -3.97
C THR A 122 -12.51 24.89 -3.31
N PHE A 123 -11.65 24.41 -2.40
CA PHE A 123 -11.92 23.23 -1.57
C PHE A 123 -11.26 23.37 -0.19
N ILE A 124 -11.77 22.60 0.77
CA ILE A 124 -11.13 22.39 2.07
C ILE A 124 -10.60 20.96 2.07
N GLY A 125 -9.29 20.80 2.25
CA GLY A 125 -8.65 19.49 2.39
C GLY A 125 -8.55 19.10 3.85
N VAL A 126 -8.97 17.88 4.17
CA VAL A 126 -8.74 17.28 5.49
C VAL A 126 -7.68 16.20 5.31
N LEU A 127 -6.59 16.32 6.06
CA LEU A 127 -5.53 15.31 6.09
C LEU A 127 -5.77 14.37 7.26
N ASP A 128 -5.91 13.08 6.96
CA ASP A 128 -6.01 12.00 7.94
C ASP A 128 -4.98 10.93 7.57
N ILE A 129 -3.94 10.81 8.39
CA ILE A 129 -2.83 9.88 8.20
C ILE A 129 -2.51 9.20 9.53
N ALA A 130 -1.88 8.04 9.46
CA ALA A 130 -1.32 7.40 10.65
C ALA A 130 -0.25 8.29 11.29
N GLY A 131 -0.22 8.31 12.63
CA GLY A 131 0.82 8.98 13.39
C GLY A 131 2.18 8.27 13.28
N PHE A 132 3.19 8.82 13.95
CA PHE A 132 4.53 8.26 13.96
C PHE A 132 4.54 6.85 14.57
N GLU A 133 5.11 5.88 13.86
CA GLU A 133 5.17 4.47 14.23
C GLU A 133 6.55 4.11 14.82
N ILE A 134 6.56 3.51 16.00
CA ILE A 134 7.78 3.03 16.67
C ILE A 134 7.54 1.58 17.12
N PHE A 135 8.13 0.64 16.40
CA PHE A 135 8.09 -0.80 16.72
C PHE A 135 9.50 -1.37 16.93
N ASP A 136 9.59 -2.58 17.49
CA ASP A 136 10.85 -3.33 17.60
C ASP A 136 11.49 -3.58 16.23
N HIS A 137 10.68 -3.71 15.18
CA HIS A 137 11.11 -3.86 13.80
C HIS A 137 10.37 -2.87 12.89
N ASN A 138 11.08 -1.87 12.38
CA ASN A 138 10.55 -0.88 11.44
C ASN A 138 11.00 -1.21 10.02
N GLY A 139 10.04 -1.47 9.13
CA GLY A 139 10.29 -1.76 7.73
C GLY A 139 10.36 -0.50 6.86
N PHE A 140 10.41 -0.70 5.55
CA PHE A 140 10.32 0.38 4.57
C PHE A 140 8.99 1.14 4.71
N GLU A 141 7.91 0.41 4.99
CA GLU A 141 6.58 0.98 5.19
C GLU A 141 6.54 1.98 6.36
N GLN A 142 7.14 1.65 7.51
CA GLN A 142 7.26 2.55 8.66
C GLN A 142 8.06 3.80 8.32
N ILE A 143 9.17 3.64 7.59
CA ILE A 143 9.99 4.79 7.14
C ILE A 143 9.14 5.75 6.30
N CYS A 144 8.34 5.25 5.35
CA CYS A 144 7.46 6.10 4.54
C CYS A 144 6.42 6.86 5.39
N ILE A 145 5.80 6.18 6.37
CA ILE A 145 4.81 6.80 7.27
C ILE A 145 5.47 7.87 8.15
N ASN A 146 6.59 7.54 8.78
CA ASN A 146 7.31 8.44 9.68
C ASN A 146 7.90 9.63 8.93
N PHE A 147 8.41 9.43 7.71
CA PHE A 147 8.87 10.51 6.85
C PHE A 147 7.74 11.47 6.44
N CYS A 148 6.54 10.93 6.18
CA CYS A 148 5.37 11.78 5.95
C CYS A 148 5.00 12.60 7.19
N ASN A 149 5.05 11.99 8.39
CA ASN A 149 4.84 12.68 9.66
C ASN A 149 5.90 13.77 9.90
N GLU A 150 7.16 13.51 9.59
CA GLU A 150 8.25 14.49 9.72
C GLU A 150 7.97 15.74 8.87
N LYS A 151 7.56 15.54 7.62
CA LYS A 151 7.13 16.64 6.74
C LYS A 151 5.90 17.37 7.24
N LEU A 152 4.92 16.64 7.77
CA LEU A 152 3.71 17.24 8.32
C LEU A 152 4.04 18.12 9.54
N GLN A 153 4.92 17.64 10.42
CA GLN A 153 5.38 18.39 11.57
C GLN A 153 6.19 19.63 11.14
N GLN A 154 7.05 19.50 10.13
CA GLN A 154 7.78 20.64 9.56
C GLN A 154 6.83 21.68 8.95
N PHE A 155 5.80 21.23 8.23
CA PHE A 155 4.75 22.11 7.70
C PHE A 155 3.98 22.80 8.84
N PHE A 156 3.61 22.07 9.89
CA PHE A 156 2.93 22.62 11.06
C PHE A 156 3.78 23.68 11.76
N ASN A 157 5.05 23.36 12.07
CA ASN A 157 5.97 24.29 12.69
C ASN A 157 6.07 25.57 11.85
N HIS A 158 6.35 25.44 10.56
CA HIS A 158 6.45 26.61 9.69
C HIS A 158 5.15 27.42 9.64
N HIS A 159 4.00 26.77 9.41
CA HIS A 159 2.73 27.48 9.22
C HIS A 159 2.21 28.13 10.51
N MET A 160 2.22 27.38 11.62
CA MET A 160 1.76 27.86 12.92
C MET A 160 2.62 29.03 13.41
N PHE A 161 3.95 28.89 13.40
CA PHE A 161 4.84 29.96 13.87
C PHE A 161 4.86 31.18 12.96
N VAL A 162 4.70 31.02 11.65
CA VAL A 162 4.59 32.18 10.74
C VAL A 162 3.29 32.92 10.99
N LEU A 163 2.14 32.23 11.03
CA LEU A 163 0.85 32.87 11.28
C LEU A 163 0.79 33.54 12.65
N GLU A 164 1.32 32.90 13.69
CA GLU A 164 1.32 33.44 15.05
C GLU A 164 2.18 34.71 15.15
N GLN A 165 3.35 34.74 14.48
CA GLN A 165 4.19 35.92 14.43
C GLN A 165 3.60 37.05 13.58
N GLU A 166 2.89 36.73 12.49
CA GLU A 166 2.12 37.71 11.73
C GLU A 166 0.98 38.32 12.56
N GLU A 167 0.33 37.52 13.41
CA GLU A 167 -0.68 37.98 14.37
C GLU A 167 -0.10 38.93 15.40
N TYR A 168 1.01 38.57 16.05
CA TYR A 168 1.69 39.44 17.01
C TYR A 168 2.09 40.78 16.41
N LYS A 169 2.54 40.77 15.15
CA LYS A 169 2.85 41.99 14.41
C LYS A 169 1.60 42.82 14.13
N ARG A 170 0.48 42.18 13.78
CA ARG A 170 -0.81 42.85 13.54
C ARG A 170 -1.36 43.51 14.80
N GLU A 171 -1.22 42.85 15.95
CA GLU A 171 -1.68 43.37 17.25
C GLU A 171 -0.69 44.36 17.89
N GLY A 172 0.48 44.57 17.31
CA GLY A 172 1.51 45.47 17.84
C GLY A 172 2.19 44.94 19.11
N ILE A 173 2.14 43.62 19.33
CA ILE A 173 2.79 42.96 20.45
C ILE A 173 4.31 42.92 20.19
N ASN A 174 5.10 43.36 21.18
CA ASN A 174 6.55 43.32 21.07
C ASN A 174 7.03 41.87 21.22
N TRP A 175 7.30 41.24 20.07
CA TRP A 175 7.76 39.86 19.97
C TRP A 175 9.10 39.79 19.24
N VAL A 176 10.03 38.99 19.75
CA VAL A 176 11.32 38.72 19.08
C VAL A 176 11.09 37.61 18.06
N PHE A 177 11.38 37.88 16.79
CA PHE A 177 11.22 36.87 15.74
C PHE A 177 12.11 35.65 16.02
N VAL A 178 11.50 34.47 16.03
CA VAL A 178 12.21 33.20 16.19
C VAL A 178 11.93 32.34 14.96
N ASP A 179 13.00 31.88 14.31
CA ASP A 179 12.92 31.01 13.14
C ASP A 179 12.91 29.54 13.59
N PHE A 180 11.71 28.97 13.70
CA PHE A 180 11.47 27.54 13.93
C PHE A 180 11.38 26.75 12.62
N GLY A 181 11.62 27.40 11.47
CA GLY A 181 11.33 26.89 10.14
C GLY A 181 12.30 25.83 9.61
N MET A 182 13.28 25.36 10.38
CA MET A 182 14.33 24.47 9.86
C MET A 182 14.68 23.26 10.75
N ASP A 183 14.04 23.07 11.90
CA ASP A 183 14.49 22.06 12.87
C ASP A 183 14.43 20.62 12.33
N LEU A 184 13.45 20.30 11.48
CA LEU A 184 13.28 18.97 10.88
C LEU A 184 13.78 18.91 9.43
N GLN A 185 14.22 20.04 8.88
CA GLN A 185 14.63 20.17 7.48
C GLN A 185 15.82 19.26 7.15
N ALA A 186 16.79 19.15 8.07
CA ALA A 186 17.94 18.27 7.89
C ALA A 186 17.54 16.79 7.81
N CYS A 187 16.58 16.35 8.63
CA CYS A 187 16.04 15.00 8.60
C CYS A 187 15.31 14.73 7.29
N ILE A 188 14.48 15.68 6.84
CA ILE A 188 13.73 15.56 5.59
C ILE A 188 14.69 15.46 4.39
N GLU A 189 15.69 16.33 4.32
CA GLU A 189 16.65 16.34 3.22
C GLU A 189 17.50 15.08 3.14
N LEU A 190 17.81 14.45 4.28
CA LEU A 190 18.52 13.17 4.32
C LEU A 190 17.77 12.06 3.58
N PHE A 191 16.44 12.08 3.58
CA PHE A 191 15.61 11.07 2.91
C PHE A 191 15.27 11.43 1.46
N GLU A 192 15.38 12.70 1.05
CA GLU A 192 15.08 13.15 -0.31
C GLU A 192 16.30 13.21 -1.24
N LYS A 193 17.51 13.33 -0.69
CA LYS A 193 18.77 13.45 -1.43
C LYS A 193 19.61 12.18 -1.33
#